data_AF-A0A8X6W3T4-F1
#
_entry.id   AF-A0A8X6W3T4-F1
#
_cell.length_a   1.000
_cell.length_b   1.000
_cell.length_c   1.000
_cell.angle_alpha   90.00
_cell.angle_beta   90.00
_cell.angle_gamma   90.00
#
_symmetry.space_group_name_H-M   'P 1'
#
loop_
_entity.id
_entity.type
_entity.pdbx_description
1 polymer ?
#
loop_
_entity_poly.entity_id
_entity_poly.type
_entity_poly.pdbx_seq_one_letter_code
_entity_poly.pdbx_strand_id
1 'polypeptide(L)'
;MLNEDSKNLEMSAVSIKIPPFWTDRPEIWFYQVEAQFQISRISLEESKFHYLVSQLEPKYVENIWDVVNSKSDMKYTDSEKQITQSV
;
A
#
# COMPACT_ATOMS: atom_id res chain seq x y z
N MET A 1 11.44 6.48 -36.50
CA MET A 1 10.39 7.49 -36.30
C MET A 1 9.42 6.88 -35.31
N LEU A 2 9.32 7.47 -34.13
CA LEU A 2 8.55 7.01 -32.98
C LEU A 2 7.05 6.92 -33.32
N ASN A 3 6.32 6.11 -32.57
CA ASN A 3 4.90 6.23 -32.17
C ASN A 3 4.62 4.95 -31.34
N GLU A 4 5.08 4.85 -30.10
CA GLU A 4 4.41 5.39 -28.90
C GLU A 4 2.92 5.04 -28.81
N ASP A 5 2.55 3.81 -29.13
CA ASP A 5 1.34 3.17 -28.60
C ASP A 5 1.59 2.60 -27.19
N SER A 6 2.32 3.36 -26.36
CA SER A 6 2.25 3.18 -24.91
C SER A 6 0.83 3.56 -24.53
N LYS A 7 -0.07 2.57 -24.51
CA LYS A 7 -1.36 2.67 -23.84
C LYS A 7 -1.09 3.33 -22.50
N ASN A 8 -1.36 4.62 -22.40
CA ASN A 8 -1.69 5.26 -21.15
C ASN A 8 -2.91 4.48 -20.66
N LEU A 9 -2.63 3.43 -19.90
CA LEU A 9 -3.55 2.92 -18.90
C LEU A 9 -3.76 4.13 -17.99
N GLU A 10 -4.71 4.97 -18.36
CA GLU A 10 -5.30 5.90 -17.42
C GLU A 10 -5.81 5.01 -16.30
N MET A 11 -4.97 4.85 -15.28
CA MET A 11 -5.36 4.32 -13.99
C MET A 11 -6.42 5.30 -13.52
N SER A 12 -7.68 5.02 -13.87
CA SER A 12 -8.83 5.68 -13.29
C SER A 12 -8.58 5.60 -11.80
N ALA A 13 -8.22 6.74 -11.19
CA ALA A 13 -7.82 6.79 -9.80
C ALA A 13 -9.04 6.33 -9.00
N VAL A 14 -9.06 5.05 -8.64
CA VAL A 14 -10.12 4.49 -7.82
C VAL A 14 -9.99 5.24 -6.51
N SER A 15 -10.98 6.09 -6.21
CA SER A 15 -10.97 6.89 -5.00
C SER A 15 -11.22 5.96 -3.82
N ILE A 16 -10.15 5.31 -3.36
CA ILE A 16 -10.14 4.59 -2.10
C ILE A 16 -10.13 5.61 -0.98
N LYS A 17 -11.05 5.45 -0.03
CA LYS A 17 -11.07 6.22 1.20
C LYS A 17 -10.41 5.41 2.30
N ILE A 18 -9.09 5.46 2.37
CA ILE A 18 -8.35 4.84 3.46
C ILE A 18 -8.47 5.75 4.70
N PRO A 19 -8.83 5.22 5.88
CA PRO A 19 -8.84 6.00 7.12
C PRO A 19 -7.41 6.40 7.51
N PRO A 20 -7.23 7.48 8.29
CA PRO A 20 -5.93 7.81 8.88
C PRO A 20 -5.33 6.61 9.63
N PHE A 21 -4.01 6.45 9.56
CA PHE A 21 -3.32 5.34 10.20
C PHE A 21 -3.59 5.30 11.71
N TRP A 22 -4.05 4.15 12.22
CA TRP A 22 -4.35 3.96 13.65
C TRP A 22 -3.25 3.14 14.32
N THR A 23 -2.38 3.86 15.04
CA THR A 23 -1.14 3.34 15.61
C THR A 23 -1.35 2.40 16.80
N ASP A 24 -2.41 2.61 17.58
CA ASP A 24 -2.67 1.80 18.80
C ASP A 24 -3.22 0.39 18.47
N ARG A 25 -3.77 0.24 17.26
CA ARG A 25 -4.44 -0.97 16.76
C ARG A 25 -4.24 -1.12 15.25
N PRO A 26 -2.99 -1.30 14.77
CA PRO A 26 -2.72 -1.41 13.34
C PRO A 26 -3.44 -2.61 12.72
N GLU A 27 -3.70 -3.69 13.45
CA GLU A 27 -4.40 -4.88 12.95
C GLU A 27 -5.82 -4.53 12.48
N ILE A 28 -6.52 -3.72 13.28
CA ILE A 28 -7.87 -3.26 12.96
C ILE A 28 -7.83 -2.30 11.78
N TRP A 29 -6.82 -1.43 11.72
CA TRP A 29 -6.65 -0.52 10.60
C TRP A 29 -6.38 -1.27 9.29
N PHE A 30 -5.44 -2.22 9.28
CA PHE A 30 -5.15 -3.05 8.11
C PHE A 30 -6.37 -3.84 7.65
N TYR A 31 -7.18 -4.38 8.58
CA TYR A 31 -8.45 -5.02 8.22
C TYR A 31 -9.39 -4.06 7.45
N GLN A 32 -9.50 -2.81 7.88
CA GLN A 32 -10.31 -1.80 7.18
C GLN A 32 -9.73 -1.44 5.81
N VAL A 33 -8.41 -1.30 5.70
CA VAL A 33 -7.72 -1.01 4.43
C VAL A 33 -7.91 -2.16 3.44
N GLU A 34 -7.74 -3.41 3.88
CA GLU A 34 -7.99 -4.61 3.07
C GLU A 34 -9.43 -4.66 2.56
N ALA A 35 -10.42 -4.38 3.42
CA ALA A 35 -11.81 -4.31 3.00
C ALA A 35 -12.02 -3.27 1.88
N GLN A 36 -11.35 -2.11 1.95
CA GLN A 36 -11.42 -1.09 0.90
C GLN A 36 -10.76 -1.55 -0.40
N PHE A 37 -9.62 -2.25 -0.33
CA PHE A 37 -8.98 -2.84 -1.50
C PHE A 37 -9.90 -3.86 -2.19
N GLN A 38 -10.57 -4.73 -1.41
CA GLN A 38 -11.52 -5.70 -1.96
C GLN A 38 -12.70 -5.02 -2.66
N ILE A 39 -13.32 -4.01 -2.02
CA ILE A 39 -14.42 -3.23 -2.62
C ILE A 39 -13.99 -2.58 -3.93
N SER A 40 -12.75 -2.10 -3.97
CA SER A 40 -12.15 -1.37 -5.09
C SER A 40 -11.49 -2.29 -6.13
N ARG A 41 -11.52 -3.61 -5.92
CA ARG A 41 -10.88 -4.64 -6.76
C ARG A 41 -9.38 -4.42 -6.94
N ILE A 42 -8.71 -3.91 -5.91
CA ILE A 42 -7.25 -3.79 -5.88
C ILE A 42 -6.68 -5.06 -5.27
N SER A 43 -6.04 -5.87 -6.12
CA SER A 43 -5.43 -7.13 -5.72
C SER A 43 -3.93 -7.21 -5.98
N LEU A 44 -3.38 -6.28 -6.77
CA LEU A 44 -1.94 -6.25 -7.03
C LEU A 44 -1.19 -5.75 -5.80
N GLU A 45 -0.18 -6.51 -5.40
CA GLU A 45 0.61 -6.21 -4.21
C GLU A 45 1.33 -4.86 -4.32
N GLU A 46 1.90 -4.56 -5.49
CA GLU A 46 2.53 -3.28 -5.77
C GLU A 46 1.55 -2.11 -5.60
N SER A 47 0.32 -2.23 -6.11
CA SER A 47 -0.71 -1.21 -5.94
C SER A 47 -1.06 -1.01 -4.47
N LYS A 48 -1.29 -2.10 -3.72
CA LYS A 48 -1.56 -2.04 -2.28
C LYS A 48 -0.43 -1.39 -1.51
N PHE A 49 0.81 -1.73 -1.84
CA PHE A 49 2.01 -1.16 -1.23
C PHE A 49 2.13 0.36 -1.50
N HIS A 50 1.87 0.81 -2.72
CA HIS A 50 1.86 2.24 -3.03
C HIS A 50 0.79 3.00 -2.24
N TYR A 51 -0.40 2.42 -2.10
CA TYR A 51 -1.44 3.00 -1.23
C TYR A 51 -0.95 3.05 0.22
N LEU A 52 -0.40 1.97 0.76
CA LEU A 52 0.12 1.93 2.13
C LEU A 52 1.13 3.05 2.39
N VAL A 53 2.18 3.15 1.58
CA VAL A 53 3.23 4.18 1.74
C VAL A 53 2.66 5.60 1.62
N SER A 54 1.63 5.81 0.79
CA SER A 54 0.98 7.13 0.67
C SER A 54 0.17 7.55 1.91
N GLN A 55 -0.23 6.59 2.77
CA GLN A 55 -1.06 6.84 3.95
C GLN A 55 -0.25 6.93 5.25
N LEU A 56 0.95 6.37 5.27
CA LEU A 56 1.79 6.33 6.47
C LEU A 56 2.56 7.65 6.65
N GLU A 57 2.68 8.09 7.91
CA GLU A 57 3.60 9.18 8.26
C GLU A 57 5.07 8.75 8.05
N PRO A 58 6.00 9.68 7.77
CA PRO A 58 7.41 9.35 7.48
C PRO A 58 8.07 8.43 8.52
N LYS A 59 7.82 8.64 9.82
CA LYS A 59 8.33 7.78 10.91
C LYS A 59 7.94 6.30 10.78
N TYR A 60 6.79 5.98 10.18
CA TYR A 60 6.35 4.60 9.96
C TYR A 60 6.93 4.04 8.66
N VAL A 61 7.13 4.89 7.64
CA VAL A 61 7.85 4.50 6.41
C VAL A 61 9.31 4.18 6.71
N GLU A 62 9.95 4.93 7.63
CA GLU A 62 11.30 4.65 8.11
C GLU A 62 11.41 3.27 8.76
N ASN A 63 10.37 2.83 9.50
CA ASN A 63 10.35 1.49 10.10
C ASN A 63 10.42 0.40 9.03
N ILE A 64 9.64 0.52 7.95
CA ILE A 64 9.58 -0.47 6.86
C ILE A 64 10.56 -0.18 5.72
N TRP A 65 11.58 0.66 5.93
CA TRP A 65 12.47 1.13 4.87
C TRP A 65 13.29 0.00 4.22
N ASP A 66 13.57 -1.05 4.99
CA ASP A 66 14.19 -2.28 4.50
C ASP A 66 13.29 -3.02 3.51
N VAL A 67 11.98 -3.10 3.78
CA VAL A 67 10.98 -3.67 2.88
C VAL A 67 10.82 -2.82 1.62
N VAL A 68 10.78 -1.49 1.76
CA VAL A 68 10.70 -0.54 0.64
C VAL A 68 11.82 -0.77 -0.37
N ASN A 69 13.06 -0.90 0.11
CA ASN A 69 14.25 -1.13 -0.72
C ASN A 69 14.47 -2.59 -1.13
N SER A 70 13.66 -3.52 -0.62
CA SER A 70 13.78 -4.92 -0.98
C SER A 70 13.38 -5.18 -2.44
N LYS A 71 13.79 -6.35 -2.95
CA LYS A 71 13.27 -6.92 -4.20
C LYS A 71 12.11 -7.90 -3.95
N SER A 72 11.46 -7.83 -2.79
CA SER A 72 10.32 -8.68 -2.47
C SER A 72 9.15 -8.34 -3.40
N ASP A 73 8.48 -9.37 -3.92
CA ASP A 73 7.19 -9.21 -4.62
C ASP A 73 6.01 -9.11 -3.63
N MET A 74 6.26 -9.28 -2.33
CA MET A 74 5.27 -9.29 -1.24
C MET A 74 5.41 -8.07 -0.30
N LYS A 75 5.81 -6.91 -0.84
CA LYS A 75 6.15 -5.72 -0.02
C LYS A 75 5.03 -5.25 0.89
N TYR A 76 3.78 -5.30 0.43
CA TYR A 76 2.66 -4.90 1.27
C TYR A 76 2.47 -5.87 2.43
N THR A 77 2.45 -7.18 2.16
CA THR A 77 2.34 -8.22 3.20
C THR A 77 3.49 -8.14 4.22
N ASP A 78 4.72 -7.94 3.74
CA ASP A 78 5.91 -7.80 4.58
C ASP A 78 5.80 -6.55 5.47
N SER A 79 5.35 -5.42 4.90
CA SER A 79 5.14 -4.17 5.64
C SER A 79 4.02 -4.28 6.67
N GLU A 80 2.90 -4.91 6.33
CA GLU A 80 1.77 -5.15 7.25
C GLU A 80 2.22 -5.93 8.47
N LYS A 81 2.97 -7.02 8.24
CA LYS A 81 3.52 -7.84 9.31
C LYS A 81 4.47 -7.04 10.21
N GLN A 82 5.38 -6.28 9.63
CA GLN A 82 6.38 -5.51 10.38
C GLN A 82 5.74 -4.39 11.20
N ILE A 83 4.80 -3.64 10.62
CA ILE A 83 4.07 -2.57 11.32
C ILE A 83 3.24 -3.12 12.48
N THR A 84 2.58 -4.26 12.27
CA THR A 84 1.78 -4.92 13.31
C THR A 84 2.63 -5.50 14.45
N GLN A 85 3.87 -5.91 14.16
CA GLN A 85 4.77 -6.48 15.17
C GLN A 85 5.62 -5.45 15.92
N SER A 86 5.69 -4.21 15.43
CA SER A 86 6.60 -3.18 15.93
C SER A 86 5.93 -2.10 16.79
N VAL A 87 4.62 -2.18 17.03
CA VAL A 87 3.87 -1.28 17.93
C VAL A 87 3.43 -1.99 19.20
#